data_AF-A0A2C6KYE9-F1
#
_entry.id   AF-A0A2C6KYE9-F1
#
_cell.length_a   1.000
_cell.length_b   1.000
_cell.length_c   1.000
_cell.angle_alpha   90.00
_cell.angle_beta   90.00
_cell.angle_gamma   90.00
#
_symmetry.space_group_name_H-M   'P 1'
#
loop_
_entity.id
_entity.type
_entity.pdbx_description
1 polymer ?
#
loop_
_entity_poly.entity_id
_entity_poly.type
_entity_poly.pdbx_seq_one_letter_code
_entity_poly.pdbx_strand_id
1 'polypeptide(L)'
;MRSVKTGVAHMTDIYFILAYQQGSSSHLTDFYRTCPVSGSPNNFLTLKEYNIESLQDLSRTLRMATSAEMRTIAYLSTGNYETIHFFFPSQTLGEVMTKEEAERRILSREILGNIRTGSGGAGMSPKLEVVDLGLILGQGPWLKRTDTTHCLYHQLIGRQLAKDQHQQNLSFLTKLQMEVDLQQDAKKAKARSSSSSSSSSAASSSIFAKQGGGALLFLFVSSLTMYMM
;
A
#
# COMPACT_ATOMS: atom_id res chain seq x y z
N MET A 1 1.38 21.71 -11.66
CA MET A 1 2.56 22.41 -11.08
C MET A 1 2.41 23.92 -10.99
N ARG A 2 2.14 24.66 -12.08
CA ARG A 2 2.08 26.15 -12.03
C ARG A 2 1.11 26.69 -10.98
N SER A 3 -0.11 26.16 -10.91
CA SER A 3 -1.12 26.58 -9.92
C SER A 3 -0.64 26.38 -8.48
N VAL A 4 0.13 25.33 -8.22
CA VAL A 4 0.71 25.09 -6.89
C VAL A 4 1.85 26.08 -6.63
N LYS A 5 2.74 26.32 -7.61
CA LYS A 5 3.81 27.32 -7.50
C LYS A 5 3.26 28.72 -7.21
N THR A 6 2.18 29.13 -7.86
CA THR A 6 1.56 30.46 -7.68
C THR A 6 0.64 30.54 -6.46
N GLY A 7 0.47 29.47 -5.68
CA GLY A 7 -0.38 29.46 -4.49
C GLY A 7 -1.89 29.39 -4.78
N VAL A 8 -2.29 29.09 -6.02
CA VAL A 8 -3.69 28.85 -6.40
C VAL A 8 -4.18 27.49 -5.89
N ALA A 9 -3.26 26.54 -5.75
CA ALA A 9 -3.52 25.23 -5.15
C ALA A 9 -2.44 24.93 -4.10
N HIS A 10 -2.79 24.21 -3.03
CA HIS A 10 -1.83 23.87 -1.97
C HIS A 10 -0.92 22.68 -2.33
N MET A 11 -1.41 21.75 -3.16
CA MET A 11 -0.70 20.55 -3.56
C MET A 11 -1.14 20.08 -4.93
N THR A 12 -0.33 19.21 -5.56
CA THR A 12 -0.78 18.46 -6.74
C THR A 12 -1.61 17.26 -6.34
N ASP A 13 -2.23 16.64 -7.32
CA ASP A 13 -2.87 15.33 -7.19
C ASP A 13 -1.85 14.20 -6.94
N ILE A 14 -2.34 13.00 -6.63
CA ILE A 14 -1.56 11.83 -6.21
C ILE A 14 -0.92 11.05 -7.37
N TYR A 15 -1.39 11.24 -8.61
CA TYR A 15 -0.87 10.51 -9.78
C TYR A 15 0.43 11.12 -10.35
N PHE A 16 0.95 12.18 -9.73
CA PHE A 16 2.21 12.78 -10.15
C PHE A 16 3.36 11.80 -9.87
N ILE A 17 4.18 11.56 -10.89
CA ILE A 17 5.38 10.75 -10.77
C ILE A 17 6.34 11.46 -9.80
N LEU A 18 6.80 10.73 -8.78
CA LEU A 18 7.77 11.20 -7.80
C LEU A 18 9.21 10.81 -8.17
N ALA A 19 9.39 10.25 -9.36
CA ALA A 19 10.70 9.87 -9.89
C ALA A 19 11.58 11.11 -10.03
N TYR A 20 12.45 11.31 -9.04
CA TYR A 20 13.52 12.30 -9.08
C TYR A 20 14.50 12.10 -7.93
N GLN A 21 15.70 11.56 -8.19
CA GLN A 21 16.87 11.84 -7.36
C GLN A 21 18.21 11.55 -8.07
N GLN A 22 19.09 12.56 -7.99
CA GLN A 22 20.47 12.68 -8.50
C GLN A 22 20.67 12.44 -10.00
N GLY A 23 20.66 13.53 -10.79
CA GLY A 23 21.20 13.56 -12.15
C GLY A 23 20.30 14.15 -13.23
N SER A 24 19.01 14.34 -12.95
CA SER A 24 18.11 14.99 -13.91
C SER A 24 18.16 16.53 -13.78
N SER A 25 17.81 17.23 -14.85
CA SER A 25 17.89 18.71 -15.02
C SER A 25 16.67 19.50 -14.52
N SER A 26 15.50 18.87 -14.43
CA SER A 26 14.24 19.35 -13.81
C SER A 26 14.16 19.25 -12.27
N HIS A 27 15.21 19.63 -11.53
CA HIS A 27 15.07 19.85 -10.09
C HIS A 27 14.00 20.92 -9.83
N LEU A 28 12.84 20.53 -9.31
CA LEU A 28 11.78 21.46 -8.93
C LEU A 28 12.10 22.06 -7.56
N THR A 29 13.00 23.04 -7.54
CA THR A 29 13.49 23.72 -6.32
C THR A 29 12.36 24.26 -5.44
N ASP A 30 11.23 24.61 -6.03
CA ASP A 30 10.08 25.20 -5.33
C ASP A 30 9.20 24.16 -4.64
N PHE A 31 9.49 22.86 -4.81
CA PHE A 31 8.62 21.78 -4.35
C PHE A 31 9.36 20.76 -3.45
N TYR A 32 8.61 20.21 -2.49
CA TYR A 32 8.96 18.97 -1.78
C TYR A 32 8.19 17.81 -2.41
N ARG A 33 8.89 16.68 -2.53
CA ARG A 33 8.26 15.38 -2.75
C ARG A 33 7.67 14.88 -1.44
N THR A 34 6.49 14.29 -1.48
CA THR A 34 5.98 13.50 -0.35
C THR A 34 6.47 12.06 -0.44
N CYS A 35 6.10 11.24 0.56
CA CYS A 35 6.16 9.80 0.40
C CYS A 35 5.27 9.38 -0.79
N PRO A 36 5.68 8.35 -1.55
CA PRO A 36 4.81 7.75 -2.54
C PRO A 36 3.57 7.18 -1.85
N VAL A 37 2.39 7.49 -2.41
CA VAL A 37 1.09 6.97 -1.95
C VAL A 37 0.61 5.81 -2.83
N SER A 38 1.11 5.75 -4.07
CA SER A 38 0.93 4.62 -4.97
C SER A 38 2.24 4.32 -5.70
N GLY A 39 2.33 3.11 -6.23
CA GLY A 39 3.50 2.67 -6.99
C GLY A 39 3.08 1.70 -8.08
N SER A 40 3.74 1.78 -9.23
CA SER A 40 3.59 0.80 -10.30
C SER A 40 4.90 0.03 -10.47
N PRO A 41 4.90 -1.32 -10.47
CA PRO A 41 6.10 -2.09 -10.70
C PRO A 41 6.59 -1.85 -12.13
N ASN A 42 7.90 -1.72 -12.28
CA ASN A 42 8.54 -1.68 -13.58
C ASN A 42 9.11 -3.05 -13.88
N ASN A 43 8.60 -3.62 -14.95
CA ASN A 43 9.01 -4.91 -15.44
C ASN A 43 9.87 -4.74 -16.68
N PHE A 44 10.76 -5.70 -16.89
CA PHE A 44 11.61 -5.77 -18.05
C PHE A 44 11.12 -6.89 -18.98
N LEU A 45 10.73 -6.53 -20.18
CA LEU A 45 10.37 -7.46 -21.24
C LEU A 45 11.61 -7.75 -22.09
N THR A 46 11.94 -9.03 -22.26
CA THR A 46 13.13 -9.47 -22.99
C THR A 46 12.90 -10.81 -23.70
N LEU A 47 13.86 -11.25 -24.51
CA LEU A 47 13.86 -12.61 -25.07
C LEU A 47 14.31 -13.62 -24.00
N LYS A 48 13.58 -14.75 -23.92
CA LYS A 48 13.91 -15.87 -23.02
C LYS A 48 15.32 -16.42 -23.21
N GLU A 49 15.84 -16.37 -24.43
CA GLU A 49 17.19 -16.88 -24.75
C GLU A 49 18.32 -16.06 -24.10
N TYR A 50 18.03 -14.84 -23.62
CA TYR A 50 19.00 -14.03 -22.89
C TYR A 50 19.13 -14.43 -21.41
N ASN A 51 18.21 -15.25 -20.89
CA ASN A 51 18.27 -15.80 -19.54
C ASN A 51 18.49 -14.72 -18.46
N ILE A 52 17.72 -13.63 -18.55
CA ILE A 52 17.78 -12.51 -17.60
C ILE A 52 16.65 -12.72 -16.60
N GLU A 53 16.97 -13.06 -15.36
CA GLU A 53 15.96 -13.37 -14.34
C GLU A 53 15.85 -12.30 -13.25
N SER A 54 16.78 -11.34 -13.24
CA SER A 54 16.88 -10.32 -12.20
C SER A 54 17.45 -9.00 -12.71
N LEU A 55 17.30 -7.94 -11.91
CA LEU A 55 17.97 -6.66 -12.13
C LEU A 55 19.50 -6.79 -12.16
N GLN A 56 20.06 -7.71 -11.35
CA GLN A 56 21.50 -7.94 -11.30
C GLN A 56 22.01 -8.58 -12.59
N ASP A 57 21.25 -9.54 -13.13
CA ASP A 57 21.59 -10.18 -14.42
C ASP A 57 21.48 -9.18 -15.56
N LEU A 58 20.42 -8.36 -15.57
CA LEU A 58 20.28 -7.28 -16.55
C LEU A 58 21.47 -6.32 -16.49
N SER A 59 21.85 -5.85 -15.28
CA SER A 59 23.00 -4.97 -15.11
C SER A 59 24.30 -5.62 -15.58
N ARG A 60 24.51 -6.91 -15.28
CA ARG A 60 25.67 -7.67 -15.74
C ARG A 60 25.70 -7.77 -17.27
N THR A 61 24.58 -8.13 -17.90
CA THR A 61 24.44 -8.21 -19.36
C THR A 61 24.79 -6.88 -20.02
N LEU A 62 24.25 -5.77 -19.52
CA LEU A 62 24.56 -4.42 -20.05
C LEU A 62 26.04 -4.03 -19.88
N ARG A 63 26.69 -4.48 -18.79
CA ARG A 63 28.12 -4.23 -18.58
C ARG A 63 29.00 -4.98 -19.58
N MET A 64 28.60 -6.21 -19.90
CA MET A 64 29.36 -7.10 -20.79
C MET A 64 28.99 -6.92 -22.27
N ALA A 65 27.93 -6.17 -22.57
CA ALA A 65 27.45 -5.94 -23.92
C ALA A 65 28.46 -5.18 -24.79
N THR A 66 28.89 -5.81 -25.88
CA THR A 66 29.83 -5.24 -26.86
C THR A 66 29.12 -4.56 -28.02
N SER A 67 27.92 -5.01 -28.38
CA SER A 67 27.13 -4.46 -29.48
C SER A 67 26.23 -3.31 -29.01
N ALA A 68 25.71 -2.52 -29.95
CA ALA A 68 24.79 -1.42 -29.62
C ALA A 68 23.42 -1.96 -29.21
N GLU A 69 22.93 -2.97 -29.91
CA GLU A 69 21.65 -3.63 -29.71
C GLU A 69 21.52 -4.18 -28.28
N MET A 70 22.57 -4.86 -27.80
CA MET A 70 22.64 -5.41 -26.44
C MET A 70 22.82 -4.35 -25.35
N ARG A 71 23.11 -3.09 -25.72
CA ARG A 71 23.18 -1.95 -24.80
C ARG A 71 21.90 -1.11 -24.82
N THR A 72 21.02 -1.30 -25.79
CA THR A 72 19.82 -0.49 -25.96
C THR A 72 18.63 -1.08 -25.21
N ILE A 73 18.03 -0.26 -24.35
CA ILE A 73 16.79 -0.55 -23.62
C ILE A 73 15.71 0.43 -24.08
N ALA A 74 14.56 -0.10 -24.45
CA ALA A 74 13.35 0.69 -24.70
C ALA A 74 12.64 1.03 -23.38
N TYR A 75 11.99 2.18 -23.33
CA TYR A 75 11.15 2.63 -22.23
C TYR A 75 9.78 3.02 -22.78
N LEU A 76 8.72 2.58 -22.12
CA LEU A 76 7.35 2.90 -22.58
C LEU A 76 7.00 4.39 -22.41
N SER A 77 7.64 5.06 -21.46
CA SER A 77 7.44 6.48 -21.21
C SER A 77 8.72 7.15 -20.71
N THR A 78 8.79 8.47 -20.87
CA THR A 78 9.83 9.30 -20.23
C THR A 78 9.86 9.10 -18.72
N GLY A 79 8.70 8.88 -18.09
CA GLY A 79 8.62 8.56 -16.67
C GLY A 79 9.38 7.28 -16.30
N ASN A 80 9.26 6.21 -17.09
CA ASN A 80 10.03 4.98 -16.86
C ASN A 80 11.54 5.23 -17.00
N TYR A 81 11.93 5.99 -18.04
CA TYR A 81 13.32 6.35 -18.30
C TYR A 81 13.93 7.11 -17.12
N GLU A 82 13.31 8.21 -16.71
CA GLU A 82 13.82 9.05 -15.62
C GLU A 82 13.86 8.33 -14.27
N THR A 83 13.02 7.31 -14.08
CA THR A 83 12.95 6.54 -12.83
C THR A 83 14.03 5.48 -12.70
N ILE A 84 14.41 4.85 -13.81
CA ILE A 84 15.17 3.59 -13.73
C ILE A 84 16.52 3.67 -14.41
N HIS A 85 16.67 4.53 -15.41
CA HIS A 85 17.86 4.53 -16.26
C HIS A 85 19.16 4.72 -15.45
N PHE A 86 19.11 5.46 -14.35
CA PHE A 86 20.27 5.69 -13.48
C PHE A 86 20.80 4.44 -12.75
N PHE A 87 20.01 3.37 -12.64
CA PHE A 87 20.47 2.09 -12.08
C PHE A 87 21.38 1.32 -13.05
N PHE A 88 21.41 1.71 -14.32
CA PHE A 88 22.16 1.02 -15.35
C PHE A 88 23.54 1.63 -15.57
N PRO A 89 24.49 0.85 -16.12
CA PRO A 89 25.79 1.36 -16.51
C PRO A 89 25.69 2.55 -17.48
N SER A 90 26.65 3.48 -17.44
CA SER A 90 26.62 4.70 -18.26
C SER A 90 26.65 4.46 -19.78
N GLN A 91 27.10 3.28 -20.21
CA GLN A 91 27.09 2.88 -21.63
C GLN A 91 25.74 2.36 -22.13
N THR A 92 24.76 2.18 -21.24
CA THR A 92 23.40 1.76 -21.60
C THR A 92 22.72 2.87 -22.40
N LEU A 93 22.19 2.52 -23.56
CA LEU A 93 21.43 3.43 -24.42
C LEU A 93 19.95 3.30 -24.06
N GLY A 94 19.28 4.44 -23.89
CA GLY A 94 17.85 4.46 -23.57
C GLY A 94 17.04 5.17 -24.64
N GLU A 95 15.99 4.51 -25.09
CA GLU A 95 15.08 5.05 -26.12
C GLU A 95 13.63 4.97 -25.62
N VAL A 96 12.85 6.05 -25.78
CA VAL A 96 11.41 6.04 -25.46
C VAL A 96 10.63 5.68 -26.71
N MET A 97 9.80 4.64 -26.66
CA MET A 97 9.01 4.19 -27.81
C MET A 97 7.71 3.49 -27.40
N THR A 98 6.83 3.23 -28.36
CA THR A 98 5.57 2.51 -28.11
C THR A 98 5.83 1.05 -27.76
N LYS A 99 4.84 0.42 -27.13
CA LYS A 99 4.90 -1.00 -26.75
C LYS A 99 5.12 -1.90 -27.97
N GLU A 100 4.35 -1.67 -29.02
CA GLU A 100 4.34 -2.49 -30.24
C GLU A 100 5.68 -2.42 -30.96
N GLU A 101 6.25 -1.22 -31.04
CA GLU A 101 7.56 -1.00 -31.66
C GLU A 101 8.67 -1.67 -30.87
N ALA A 102 8.65 -1.53 -29.54
CA ALA A 102 9.63 -2.19 -28.69
C ALA A 102 9.55 -3.72 -28.79
N GLU A 103 8.36 -4.31 -28.76
CA GLU A 103 8.17 -5.75 -28.91
C GLU A 103 8.70 -6.25 -30.26
N ARG A 104 8.42 -5.52 -31.35
CA ARG A 104 8.96 -5.81 -32.69
C ARG A 104 10.49 -5.77 -32.72
N ARG A 105 11.10 -4.75 -32.11
CA ARG A 105 12.56 -4.58 -32.08
C ARG A 105 13.27 -5.60 -31.18
N ILE A 106 12.64 -6.01 -30.08
CA ILE A 106 13.14 -7.12 -29.25
C ILE A 106 13.12 -8.43 -30.04
N LEU A 107 12.00 -8.74 -30.71
CA LEU A 107 11.86 -9.96 -31.50
C LEU A 107 12.83 -10.04 -32.69
N SER A 108 13.24 -8.90 -33.23
CA SER A 108 14.24 -8.78 -34.29
C SER A 108 15.68 -8.65 -33.78
N ARG A 109 15.89 -8.66 -32.46
CA ARG A 109 17.21 -8.53 -31.79
C ARG A 109 17.91 -7.19 -32.08
N GLU A 110 17.14 -6.14 -32.35
CA GLU A 110 17.66 -4.78 -32.55
C GLU A 110 17.87 -4.05 -31.22
N ILE A 111 17.20 -4.49 -30.15
CA ILE A 111 17.34 -3.96 -28.78
C ILE A 111 17.29 -5.11 -27.78
N LEU A 112 17.87 -4.90 -26.59
CA LEU A 112 17.92 -5.91 -25.54
C LEU A 112 16.54 -6.20 -24.93
N GLY A 113 15.76 -5.17 -24.68
CA GLY A 113 14.49 -5.30 -23.97
C GLY A 113 13.76 -3.98 -23.77
N ASN A 114 12.62 -4.05 -23.08
CA ASN A 114 11.74 -2.92 -22.81
C ASN A 114 11.35 -2.84 -21.34
N ILE A 115 11.55 -1.68 -20.72
CA ILE A 115 11.08 -1.35 -19.38
C ILE A 115 9.70 -0.69 -19.44
N ARG A 116 8.73 -1.31 -18.78
CA ARG A 116 7.34 -0.86 -18.76
C ARG A 116 6.68 -1.09 -17.42
N THR A 117 5.68 -0.27 -17.11
CA THR A 117 4.77 -0.47 -15.97
C THR A 117 3.59 -1.33 -16.39
N GLY A 118 3.26 -2.34 -15.58
CA GLY A 118 2.14 -3.25 -15.82
C GLY A 118 2.56 -4.65 -16.28
N SER A 119 1.60 -5.59 -16.31
CA SER A 119 1.83 -6.98 -16.69
C SER A 119 1.95 -7.13 -18.22
N GLY A 120 2.68 -8.16 -18.65
CA GLY A 120 2.66 -8.60 -20.05
C GLY A 120 1.26 -9.09 -20.40
N GLY A 121 0.44 -8.20 -20.94
CA GLY A 121 -0.97 -8.48 -21.23
C GLY A 121 -1.17 -9.65 -22.21
N ALA A 122 -2.43 -10.03 -22.41
CA ALA A 122 -2.82 -11.02 -23.41
C ALA A 122 -2.27 -10.64 -24.80
N GLY A 123 -1.67 -11.61 -25.50
CA GLY A 123 -1.06 -11.40 -26.83
C GLY A 123 0.47 -11.30 -26.85
N MET A 124 1.15 -11.52 -25.72
CA MET A 124 2.61 -11.58 -25.71
C MET A 124 3.15 -12.81 -26.45
N SER A 125 4.17 -12.60 -27.29
CA SER A 125 4.86 -13.69 -27.99
C SER A 125 5.45 -14.71 -27.01
N PRO A 126 5.37 -16.02 -27.28
CA PRO A 126 5.90 -17.06 -26.39
C PRO A 126 7.42 -17.02 -26.22
N LYS A 127 8.13 -16.32 -27.11
CA LYS A 127 9.58 -16.10 -27.06
C LYS A 127 9.99 -15.02 -26.05
N LEU A 128 9.03 -14.20 -25.63
CA LEU A 128 9.28 -13.11 -24.69
C LEU A 128 8.97 -13.55 -23.27
N GLU A 129 9.64 -12.92 -22.32
CA GLU A 129 9.36 -13.04 -20.91
C GLU A 129 9.38 -11.68 -20.22
N VAL A 130 8.63 -11.61 -19.13
CA VAL A 130 8.55 -10.43 -18.28
C VAL A 130 9.29 -10.74 -16.99
N VAL A 131 10.31 -9.94 -16.71
CA VAL A 131 11.16 -10.03 -15.54
C VAL A 131 10.77 -8.91 -14.58
N ASP A 132 10.42 -9.26 -13.34
CA ASP A 132 10.22 -8.27 -12.30
C ASP A 132 11.59 -7.75 -11.84
N LEU A 133 11.83 -6.44 -12.02
CA LEU A 133 13.09 -5.82 -11.59
C LEU A 133 13.10 -5.45 -10.11
N GLY A 134 11.97 -5.55 -9.41
CA GLY A 134 11.81 -5.04 -8.05
C GLY A 134 11.87 -3.50 -7.95
N LEU A 135 11.73 -2.81 -9.09
CA LEU A 135 11.80 -1.35 -9.17
C LEU A 135 10.40 -0.74 -9.30
N ILE A 136 10.10 0.28 -8.51
CA ILE A 136 8.76 0.87 -8.43
C ILE A 136 8.79 2.30 -8.97
N LEU A 137 7.86 2.61 -9.87
CA LEU A 137 7.51 3.96 -10.28
C LEU A 137 6.62 4.56 -9.19
N GLY A 138 7.23 5.28 -8.26
CA GLY A 138 6.52 5.94 -7.16
C GLY A 138 5.70 7.14 -7.65
N GLN A 139 4.49 7.27 -7.11
CA GLN A 139 3.56 8.34 -7.41
C GLN A 139 3.04 8.98 -6.12
N GLY A 140 2.83 10.28 -6.16
CA GLY A 140 2.28 11.03 -5.05
C GLY A 140 2.31 12.54 -5.27
N PRO A 141 1.74 13.29 -4.32
CA PRO A 141 1.62 14.72 -4.45
C PRO A 141 2.97 15.45 -4.31
N TRP A 142 3.06 16.58 -4.99
CA TRP A 142 4.12 17.58 -4.80
C TRP A 142 3.55 18.75 -3.99
N LEU A 143 4.28 19.13 -2.95
CA LEU A 143 3.95 20.24 -2.06
C LEU A 143 4.85 21.43 -2.36
N LYS A 144 4.32 22.66 -2.35
CA LYS A 144 5.17 23.85 -2.41
C LYS A 144 5.99 23.96 -1.12
N ARG A 145 7.28 24.27 -1.21
CA ARG A 145 8.17 24.32 -0.04
C ARG A 145 7.73 25.32 1.03
N THR A 146 7.19 26.47 0.62
CA THR A 146 6.72 27.51 1.53
C THR A 146 5.48 27.12 2.31
N ASP A 147 4.68 26.19 1.78
CA ASP A 147 3.37 25.86 2.34
C ASP A 147 3.44 24.62 3.26
N THR A 148 4.63 24.06 3.43
CA THR A 148 4.84 22.81 4.18
C THR A 148 4.51 22.98 5.66
N THR A 149 4.93 24.08 6.30
CA THR A 149 4.58 24.36 7.69
C THR A 149 3.07 24.51 7.86
N HIS A 150 2.39 25.14 6.90
CA HIS A 150 0.93 25.30 6.92
C HIS A 150 0.22 23.94 6.77
N CYS A 151 0.63 23.11 5.82
CA CYS A 151 0.08 21.77 5.63
C CYS A 151 0.30 20.85 6.86
N LEU A 152 1.51 20.88 7.44
CA LEU A 152 1.83 20.10 8.65
C LEU A 152 1.02 20.58 9.86
N TYR A 153 0.88 21.89 10.02
CA TYR A 153 0.08 22.48 11.10
C TYR A 153 -1.39 22.02 11.04
N HIS A 154 -2.01 22.06 9.86
CA HIS A 154 -3.39 21.57 9.68
C HIS A 154 -3.52 20.07 9.96
N GLN A 155 -2.55 19.24 9.55
CA GLN A 155 -2.58 17.82 9.88
C GLN A 155 -2.45 17.55 11.38
N LEU A 156 -1.56 18.27 12.06
CA LEU A 156 -1.35 18.11 13.51
C LEU A 156 -2.59 18.52 14.30
N ILE A 157 -3.22 19.64 13.93
CA ILE A 157 -4.48 20.08 14.54
C ILE A 157 -5.60 19.08 14.26
N GLY A 158 -5.77 18.65 13.01
CA GLY A 158 -6.79 17.67 12.65
C GLY A 158 -6.65 16.36 13.43
N ARG A 159 -5.41 15.85 13.59
CA ARG A 159 -5.13 14.66 14.40
C ARG A 159 -5.43 14.88 15.88
N GLN A 160 -5.07 16.04 16.43
CA GLN A 160 -5.34 16.35 17.82
C GLN A 160 -6.85 16.41 18.09
N LEU A 161 -7.61 17.09 17.23
CA LEU A 161 -9.08 17.16 17.33
C LEU A 161 -9.73 15.78 17.22
N ALA A 162 -9.28 14.94 16.28
CA ALA A 162 -9.78 13.57 16.16
C ALA A 162 -9.48 12.72 17.40
N LYS A 163 -8.30 12.89 17.99
CA LYS A 163 -7.91 12.21 19.24
C LYS A 163 -8.78 12.64 20.41
N ASP A 164 -9.03 13.95 20.55
CA ASP A 164 -9.86 14.50 21.61
C ASP A 164 -11.31 14.01 21.49
N GLN A 165 -11.86 13.99 20.27
CA GLN A 165 -13.21 13.46 20.00
C GLN A 165 -13.31 11.96 20.33
N HIS A 166 -12.29 11.17 19.98
CA HIS A 166 -12.26 9.75 20.31
C HIS A 166 -12.23 9.51 21.83
N GLN A 167 -11.44 10.29 22.58
CA GLN A 167 -11.39 10.22 24.04
C GLN A 167 -12.72 10.61 24.69
N GLN A 168 -13.38 11.64 24.18
CA GLN A 168 -14.72 12.03 24.65
C GLN A 168 -15.74 10.92 24.44
N ASN A 169 -15.76 10.30 23.25
CA ASN A 169 -16.65 9.18 22.93
C ASN A 169 -16.41 7.97 23.85
N LEU A 170 -15.14 7.62 24.09
CA LEU A 170 -14.80 6.56 25.05
C LEU A 170 -15.31 6.88 26.45
N SER A 171 -15.09 8.11 26.94
CA SER A 171 -15.56 8.51 28.27
C SER A 171 -17.09 8.47 28.40
N PHE A 172 -17.81 8.79 27.33
CA PHE A 172 -19.27 8.73 27.28
C PHE A 172 -19.77 7.29 27.31
N LEU A 173 -19.17 6.40 26.51
CA LEU A 173 -19.50 4.96 26.52
C LEU A 173 -19.20 4.31 27.88
N THR A 174 -18.10 4.67 28.53
CA THR A 174 -17.79 4.18 29.87
C THR A 174 -18.83 4.64 30.90
N LYS A 175 -19.29 5.90 30.83
CA LYS A 175 -20.36 6.40 31.71
C LYS A 175 -21.67 5.66 31.50
N LEU A 176 -22.06 5.44 30.23
CA LEU A 176 -23.25 4.67 29.90
C LEU A 176 -23.17 3.23 30.43
N GLN A 177 -22.02 2.56 30.29
CA GLN A 177 -21.83 1.21 30.79
C GLN A 177 -21.98 1.16 32.32
N MET A 178 -21.35 2.09 33.03
CA MET A 178 -21.48 2.17 34.49
C MET A 178 -22.93 2.40 34.93
N GLU A 179 -23.70 3.22 34.21
CA GLU A 179 -25.10 3.48 34.53
C GLU A 179 -25.99 2.26 34.26
N VAL A 180 -25.72 1.51 33.18
CA VAL A 180 -26.39 0.23 32.90
C VAL A 180 -26.09 -0.79 34.00
N ASP A 181 -24.83 -0.91 34.43
CA ASP A 181 -24.43 -1.84 35.48
C ASP A 181 -25.09 -1.50 36.83
N LEU A 182 -25.11 -0.22 37.20
CA LEU A 182 -25.82 0.29 38.40
C LEU A 182 -27.31 -0.04 38.37
N GLN A 183 -27.97 0.13 37.23
CA GLN A 183 -29.39 -0.22 37.10
C GLN A 183 -29.65 -1.74 37.19
N GLN A 184 -28.74 -2.56 36.67
CA GLN A 184 -28.84 -4.01 36.79
C GLN A 184 -28.64 -4.49 38.23
N ASP A 185 -27.68 -3.92 38.96
CA ASP A 185 -27.43 -4.25 40.36
C ASP A 185 -28.57 -3.80 41.28
N ALA A 186 -29.15 -2.62 41.04
CA ALA A 186 -30.35 -2.16 41.74
C ALA A 186 -31.56 -3.10 41.51
N LYS A 187 -31.74 -3.61 40.28
CA LYS A 187 -32.79 -4.60 39.97
C LYS A 187 -32.54 -5.94 40.67
N LYS A 188 -31.30 -6.43 40.69
CA LYS A 188 -30.91 -7.67 41.40
C LYS A 188 -31.09 -7.54 42.92
N ALA A 189 -30.75 -6.40 43.51
CA ALA A 189 -30.94 -6.15 44.94
C ALA A 189 -32.42 -6.13 45.33
N LYS A 190 -33.27 -5.49 44.51
CA LYS A 190 -34.73 -5.45 44.74
C LYS A 190 -35.37 -6.85 44.66
N ALA A 191 -34.91 -7.70 43.74
CA ALA A 191 -35.35 -9.09 43.63
C ALA A 191 -34.97 -9.95 44.85
N ARG A 192 -33.82 -9.68 45.47
CA ARG A 192 -33.37 -10.37 46.71
C ARG A 192 -34.14 -9.93 47.95
N SER A 193 -34.58 -8.66 48.03
CA SER A 193 -35.41 -8.18 49.14
C SER A 193 -36.86 -8.67 49.09
N SER A 194 -37.35 -9.10 47.93
CA SER A 194 -38.69 -9.67 47.77
C SER A 194 -38.76 -11.18 47.99
N SER A 195 -37.63 -11.88 48.15
CA SER A 195 -37.57 -13.33 48.35
C SER A 195 -37.27 -13.76 49.79
N SER A 196 -37.24 -12.84 50.77
CA SER A 196 -37.00 -13.14 52.20
C SER A 196 -38.28 -13.23 53.05
N SER A 197 -39.43 -13.56 52.44
CA SER A 197 -40.66 -13.86 53.17
C SER A 197 -41.41 -15.06 52.58
N SER A 198 -40.77 -16.24 52.60
CA SER A 198 -41.46 -17.54 52.58
C SER A 198 -40.47 -18.65 52.89
N SER A 199 -40.14 -18.80 54.18
CA SER A 199 -39.57 -20.04 54.70
C SER A 199 -40.70 -20.90 55.29
N SER A 200 -41.11 -21.93 54.57
CA SER A 200 -41.75 -23.11 55.18
C SER A 200 -41.52 -24.35 54.33
N SER A 201 -40.65 -25.22 54.86
CA SER A 201 -40.79 -26.68 54.95
C SER A 201 -41.22 -27.47 53.70
N ALA A 202 -40.33 -28.32 53.19
CA ALA A 202 -40.37 -29.76 53.51
C ALA A 202 -39.32 -30.52 52.67
N ALA A 203 -38.61 -31.41 53.36
CA ALA A 203 -37.84 -32.47 52.75
C ALA A 203 -38.77 -33.47 52.04
N SER A 204 -38.31 -34.05 50.93
CA SER A 204 -38.15 -35.51 50.82
C SER A 204 -37.58 -35.92 49.46
N SER A 205 -36.58 -36.77 49.58
CA SER A 205 -35.92 -37.64 48.62
C SER A 205 -36.81 -38.32 47.58
N SER A 206 -36.29 -38.47 46.35
CA SER A 206 -36.09 -39.81 45.77
C SER A 206 -35.17 -39.78 44.54
N ILE A 207 -34.46 -40.90 44.42
CA ILE A 207 -33.48 -41.33 43.43
C ILE A 207 -34.19 -41.69 42.12
N PHE A 208 -33.64 -41.37 40.94
CA PHE A 208 -33.43 -42.33 39.84
C PHE A 208 -32.65 -41.73 38.65
N ALA A 209 -31.81 -42.57 38.07
CA ALA A 209 -30.82 -42.34 37.01
C ALA A 209 -31.43 -42.03 35.62
N LYS A 210 -30.65 -41.41 34.70
CA LYS A 210 -30.02 -42.09 33.54
C LYS A 210 -29.26 -41.11 32.61
N GLN A 211 -28.33 -41.73 31.87
CA GLN A 211 -27.36 -41.27 30.87
C GLN A 211 -27.85 -40.39 29.69
N GLY A 212 -26.89 -39.68 29.10
CA GLY A 212 -26.89 -39.10 27.74
C GLY A 212 -26.53 -37.61 27.79
N GLY A 213 -25.46 -37.07 27.21
CA GLY A 213 -24.86 -37.32 25.90
C GLY A 213 -24.94 -36.00 25.10
N GLY A 214 -23.79 -35.41 24.72
CA GLY A 214 -23.68 -34.19 23.91
C GLY A 214 -22.92 -33.08 24.66
N ALA A 215 -21.63 -32.80 24.44
CA ALA A 215 -20.89 -32.43 23.22
C ALA A 215 -21.31 -31.06 22.64
N LEU A 216 -20.30 -30.18 22.55
CA LEU A 216 -20.18 -28.96 21.74
C LEU A 216 -21.05 -27.73 22.11
N LEU A 217 -20.40 -26.64 22.52
CA LEU A 217 -19.95 -25.61 21.56
C LEU A 217 -19.01 -24.61 22.26
N PHE A 218 -17.72 -24.67 21.91
CA PHE A 218 -16.78 -23.58 22.13
C PHE A 218 -17.07 -22.51 21.08
N LEU A 219 -17.50 -21.31 21.49
CA LEU A 219 -17.44 -20.13 20.63
C LEU A 219 -16.11 -19.42 20.88
N PHE A 220 -15.13 -19.80 20.06
CA PHE A 220 -13.99 -18.96 19.74
C PHE A 220 -14.50 -17.78 18.90
N VAL A 221 -14.50 -16.58 19.48
CA VAL A 221 -14.57 -15.35 18.68
C VAL A 221 -13.13 -14.95 18.37
N SER A 222 -12.68 -15.35 17.19
CA SER A 222 -11.56 -14.75 16.50
C SER A 222 -12.07 -13.49 15.79
N SER A 223 -11.50 -12.34 16.10
CA SER A 223 -11.51 -11.18 15.20
C SER A 223 -10.23 -10.39 15.47
N LEU A 224 -9.22 -10.63 14.65
CA LEU A 224 -8.96 -9.91 13.39
C LEU A 224 -8.25 -8.58 13.65
N THR A 225 -6.93 -8.67 13.52
CA THR A 225 -6.01 -7.70 12.93
C THR A 225 -6.71 -6.59 12.14
N MET A 226 -6.57 -5.33 12.56
CA MET A 226 -6.57 -4.23 11.59
C MET A 226 -5.81 -2.99 12.10
N TYR A 227 -4.67 -2.78 11.45
CA TYR A 227 -4.12 -1.49 11.00
C TYR A 227 -3.66 -0.46 12.03
N MET A 228 -2.33 -0.35 12.10
CA MET A 228 -1.64 0.94 12.27
C MET A 228 -1.90 1.82 11.04
N MET A 229 -2.28 3.06 11.30
CA MET A 229 -1.93 4.26 10.52
C MET A 229 -1.65 5.41 11.48
#